data_AF-A0A6F8XZ88-F1
#
_entry.id   AF-A0A6F8XZ88-F1
#
_cell.length_a   1.000
_cell.length_b   1.000
_cell.length_c   1.000
_cell.angle_alpha   90.00
_cell.angle_beta   90.00
_cell.angle_gamma   90.00
#
_symmetry.space_group_name_H-M   'P 1'
#
loop_
_entity.id
_entity.type
_entity.pdbx_description
1 polymer ?
#
loop_
_entity_poly.entity_id
_entity_poly.type
_entity_poly.pdbx_seq_one_letter_code
_entity_poly.pdbx_strand_id
1 'polypeptide(L)'
;MFRAAILDRVSRMEWVVFDRRDPSVVVELIRGVAATGDPGEYGDGVEVVVEAPEPSFLRDVFGAEPASAHIAVTKPGGEVGYPFHVRLVSDQGGDAGQRAPRRAGWAISNSVGLAFLMQKGAAGAAPDWADLVDGAIAALTALRTDADDPGWRTRVDREVSRASW
;
A
#
# COMPACT_ATOMS: atom_id res chain seq x y z
N MET A 1 10.92 3.70 -22.64
CA MET A 1 10.08 4.91 -22.49
C MET A 1 9.08 4.80 -21.34
N PHE A 2 8.36 3.69 -21.17
CA PHE A 2 7.34 3.50 -20.12
C PHE A 2 7.83 3.78 -18.69
N ARG A 3 9.02 3.27 -18.34
CA ARG A 3 9.64 3.45 -17.01
C ARG A 3 9.95 4.92 -16.66
N ALA A 4 10.37 5.73 -17.63
CA ALA A 4 10.71 7.14 -17.38
C ALA A 4 9.47 8.01 -17.18
N ALA A 5 8.39 7.75 -17.93
CA ALA A 5 7.13 8.48 -17.79
C ALA A 5 6.41 8.16 -16.47
N ILE A 6 6.49 6.91 -16.00
CA ILE A 6 5.98 6.53 -14.68
C ILE A 6 6.79 7.24 -13.58
N LEU A 7 8.13 7.20 -13.66
CA LEU A 7 8.98 7.86 -12.68
C LEU A 7 8.80 9.40 -12.66
N ASP A 8 8.52 10.04 -13.80
CA ASP A 8 8.21 11.48 -13.87
C ASP A 8 6.88 11.80 -13.16
N ARG A 9 5.82 11.03 -13.41
CA ARG A 9 4.53 11.19 -12.69
C ARG A 9 4.64 10.94 -11.19
N VAL A 10 5.49 10.00 -10.80
CA VAL A 10 5.81 9.68 -9.40
C VAL A 10 6.53 10.80 -8.67
N SER A 11 7.36 11.56 -9.37
CA SER A 11 8.01 12.73 -8.79
C SER A 11 7.00 13.83 -8.43
N ARG A 12 5.83 13.83 -9.06
CA ARG A 12 4.77 14.85 -8.91
C ARG A 12 3.63 14.46 -7.97
N MET A 13 3.73 13.33 -7.27
CA MET A 13 2.65 12.81 -6.42
C MET A 13 1.32 12.58 -7.17
N GLU A 14 1.38 12.35 -8.49
CA GLU A 14 0.18 12.10 -9.29
C GLU A 14 -0.37 10.68 -9.04
N TRP A 15 -1.69 10.56 -8.99
CA TRP A 15 -2.36 9.28 -9.01
C TRP A 15 -2.22 8.58 -10.36
N VAL A 16 -1.81 7.32 -10.35
CA VAL A 16 -1.71 6.45 -11.52
C VAL A 16 -2.83 5.42 -11.46
N VAL A 17 -3.69 5.40 -12.46
CA VAL A 17 -4.75 4.39 -12.61
C VAL A 17 -4.16 3.10 -13.15
N PHE A 18 -4.63 1.95 -12.65
CA PHE A 18 -4.17 0.63 -13.08
C PHE A 18 -5.30 -0.42 -13.06
N ASP A 19 -5.09 -1.55 -13.73
CA ASP A 19 -5.98 -2.71 -13.65
C ASP A 19 -5.50 -3.61 -12.50
N ARG A 20 -6.36 -3.89 -11.52
CA ARG A 20 -6.00 -4.76 -10.39
C ARG A 20 -5.60 -6.19 -10.78
N ARG A 21 -5.98 -6.64 -11.98
CA ARG A 21 -5.57 -7.95 -12.55
C ARG A 21 -4.18 -7.90 -13.19
N ASP A 22 -3.67 -6.71 -13.48
CA ASP A 22 -2.30 -6.45 -13.94
C ASP A 22 -1.67 -5.32 -13.11
N PRO A 23 -1.25 -5.62 -11.85
CA PRO A 23 -0.71 -4.61 -10.96
C PRO A 23 0.79 -4.34 -11.21
N SER A 24 1.31 -4.70 -12.39
CA SER A 24 2.73 -4.56 -12.74
C SER A 24 3.25 -3.13 -12.59
N VAL A 25 2.42 -2.12 -12.86
CA VAL A 25 2.77 -0.72 -12.63
C VAL A 25 3.04 -0.42 -11.16
N VAL A 26 2.26 -0.97 -10.23
CA VAL A 26 2.46 -0.78 -8.77
C VAL A 26 3.76 -1.42 -8.33
N VAL A 27 4.08 -2.61 -8.85
CA VAL A 27 5.33 -3.31 -8.54
C VAL A 27 6.54 -2.51 -9.04
N GLU A 28 6.47 -1.97 -10.26
CA GLU A 28 7.54 -1.14 -10.81
C GLU A 28 7.71 0.19 -10.06
N LEU A 29 6.61 0.76 -9.55
CA LEU A 29 6.64 1.92 -8.67
C LEU A 29 7.42 1.64 -7.38
N ILE A 30 7.06 0.56 -6.69
CA ILE A 30 7.72 0.15 -5.45
C ILE A 30 9.21 -0.11 -5.70
N ARG A 31 9.55 -0.84 -6.76
CA ARG A 31 10.95 -1.10 -7.14
C ARG A 31 11.72 0.20 -7.42
N GLY A 32 11.09 1.15 -8.10
CA GLY A 32 11.66 2.46 -8.40
C GLY A 32 12.00 3.23 -7.13
N VAL A 33 11.04 3.33 -6.20
CA VAL A 33 11.22 4.01 -4.90
C VAL A 33 12.24 3.29 -4.02
N ALA A 34 12.18 1.96 -3.95
CA ALA A 34 13.12 1.18 -3.15
C ALA A 34 14.57 1.36 -3.64
N ALA A 35 14.76 1.46 -4.96
CA ALA A 35 16.09 1.63 -5.56
C ALA A 35 16.71 3.00 -5.29
N THR A 36 15.92 4.05 -5.03
CA THR A 36 16.45 5.38 -4.72
C THR A 36 16.88 5.53 -3.27
N GLY A 37 16.40 4.65 -2.37
CA GLY A 37 16.62 4.80 -0.93
C GLY A 37 16.02 6.10 -0.38
N ASP A 38 14.91 6.53 -0.96
CA ASP A 38 14.23 7.80 -0.64
C ASP A 38 13.82 7.81 0.85
N PRO A 39 14.33 8.77 1.65
CA PRO A 39 13.97 8.87 3.06
C PRO A 39 12.55 9.42 3.29
N GLY A 40 11.86 9.87 2.24
CA GLY A 40 10.63 10.64 2.38
C GLY A 40 10.92 12.07 2.84
N GLU A 41 9.87 12.89 2.93
CA GLU A 41 9.95 14.29 3.33
C GLU A 41 10.44 14.45 4.78
N TYR A 42 9.95 13.58 5.67
CA TYR A 42 10.22 13.65 7.11
C TYR A 42 11.30 12.67 7.59
N GLY A 43 11.88 11.86 6.70
CA GLY A 43 12.91 10.88 7.07
C GLY A 43 12.37 9.52 7.53
N ASP A 44 11.04 9.37 7.65
CA ASP A 44 10.39 8.15 8.12
C ASP A 44 10.14 7.11 7.00
N GLY A 45 10.62 7.39 5.79
CA GLY A 45 10.51 6.55 4.60
C GLY A 45 9.35 6.96 3.70
N VAL A 46 9.04 6.08 2.75
CA VAL A 46 8.04 6.31 1.71
C VAL A 46 7.01 5.19 1.73
N GLU A 47 5.76 5.52 1.44
CA GLU A 47 4.68 4.56 1.24
C GLU A 47 4.23 4.57 -0.22
N VAL A 48 3.92 3.40 -0.77
CA VAL A 48 3.14 3.29 -2.01
C VAL A 48 1.71 3.01 -1.62
N VAL A 49 0.84 3.99 -1.87
CA VAL A 49 -0.58 3.92 -1.53
C VAL A 49 -1.31 3.31 -2.72
N VAL A 50 -2.16 2.32 -2.45
CA VAL A 50 -3.10 1.72 -3.40
C VAL A 50 -4.49 1.96 -2.88
N GLU A 51 -5.38 2.48 -3.72
CA GLU A 51 -6.78 2.72 -3.37
C GLU A 51 -7.70 1.87 -4.22
N ALA A 52 -8.67 1.23 -3.55
CA ALA A 52 -9.80 0.62 -4.22
C ALA A 52 -10.82 1.72 -4.61
N PRO A 53 -11.48 1.59 -5.77
CA PRO A 53 -12.51 2.53 -6.16
C PRO A 53 -13.71 2.44 -5.23
N GLU A 54 -14.30 3.60 -4.96
CA GLU A 54 -15.58 3.73 -4.27
C GLU A 54 -16.74 3.40 -5.23
N PRO A 55 -17.79 2.70 -4.77
CA PRO A 55 -19.04 2.64 -5.51
C PRO A 55 -19.55 4.06 -5.75
N SER A 56 -19.88 4.36 -7.01
CA SER A 56 -20.30 5.71 -7.46
C SER A 56 -21.41 6.33 -6.59
N PHE A 57 -22.31 5.53 -6.03
CA PHE A 57 -23.42 6.02 -5.19
C PHE A 57 -23.01 6.44 -3.77
N LEU A 58 -21.93 5.91 -3.20
CA LEU A 58 -21.48 6.24 -1.83
C LEU A 58 -20.59 7.48 -1.80
N ARG A 59 -19.82 7.70 -2.88
CA ARG A 59 -18.94 8.85 -3.03
C ARG A 59 -19.70 10.18 -2.99
N ASP A 60 -20.89 10.23 -3.57
CA ASP A 60 -21.70 11.44 -3.69
C ASP A 60 -22.50 11.78 -2.42
N VAL A 61 -22.72 10.80 -1.53
CA VAL A 61 -23.61 10.96 -0.37
C VAL A 61 -22.87 11.09 0.96
N PHE A 62 -21.76 10.37 1.13
CA PHE A 62 -21.13 10.25 2.45
C PHE A 62 -19.73 10.88 2.54
N GLY A 63 -19.13 11.30 1.42
CA GLY A 63 -17.76 11.82 1.42
C GLY A 63 -16.75 10.85 2.05
N ALA A 64 -17.03 9.55 2.01
CA ALA A 64 -16.23 8.52 2.64
C ALA A 64 -14.85 8.44 1.96
N GLU A 65 -13.80 8.36 2.77
CA GLU A 65 -12.45 8.16 2.25
C GLU A 65 -12.31 6.76 1.64
N PRO A 66 -11.67 6.64 0.46
CA PRO A 66 -11.45 5.35 -0.18
C PRO A 66 -10.68 4.40 0.74
N ALA A 67 -11.07 3.13 0.74
CA ALA A 67 -10.26 2.11 1.40
C ALA A 67 -8.91 2.01 0.69
N SER A 68 -7.83 2.14 1.46
CA SER A 68 -6.48 2.18 0.94
C SER A 68 -5.56 1.20 1.63
N ALA A 69 -4.55 0.75 0.89
CA ALA A 69 -3.47 -0.09 1.36
C ALA A 69 -2.16 0.67 1.17
N HIS A 70 -1.49 0.95 2.28
CA HIS A 70 -0.25 1.69 2.35
C HIS A 70 0.91 0.69 2.47
N ILE A 71 1.62 0.49 1.37
CA ILE A 71 2.75 -0.43 1.30
C ILE A 71 4.00 0.33 1.72
N ALA A 72 4.55 0.00 2.89
CA ALA A 72 5.75 0.66 3.39
C ALA A 72 6.99 0.23 2.59
N VAL A 73 7.67 1.21 1.99
CA VAL A 73 8.95 1.04 1.31
C VAL A 73 10.02 1.64 2.20
N THR A 74 10.37 0.92 3.27
CA THR A 74 11.37 1.40 4.24
C THR A 74 12.79 1.06 3.79
N LYS A 75 13.74 1.93 4.13
CA LYS A 75 15.17 1.65 3.98
C LYS A 75 15.56 0.48 4.92
N PRO A 76 16.50 -0.39 4.53
CA PRO A 76 17.17 -1.29 5.46
C PRO A 76 17.75 -0.51 6.67
N GLY A 77 17.28 -0.83 7.88
CA GLY A 77 17.75 -0.23 9.14
C GLY A 77 16.88 0.89 9.75
N GLY A 78 15.69 1.17 9.22
CA GLY A 78 14.68 1.94 9.97
C GLY A 78 14.16 1.11 11.15
N GLU A 79 13.93 1.72 12.31
CA GLU A 79 13.53 1.07 13.57
C GLU A 79 12.09 0.49 13.59
N VAL A 80 11.66 -0.17 12.52
CA VAL A 80 10.46 -1.01 12.53
C VAL A 80 10.92 -2.45 12.38
N GLY A 81 10.69 -3.27 13.42
CA GLY A 81 11.13 -4.66 13.51
C GLY A 81 10.62 -5.61 12.41
N TYR A 82 9.89 -5.11 11.42
CA TYR A 82 9.53 -5.80 10.19
C TYR A 82 9.70 -4.83 8.99
N PRO A 83 10.61 -5.10 8.05
CA PRO A 83 10.99 -4.14 7.02
C PRO A 83 9.89 -3.87 5.97
N PHE A 84 8.89 -4.77 5.83
CA PHE A 84 7.84 -4.66 4.81
C PHE A 84 6.47 -5.00 5.40
N HIS A 85 5.57 -4.01 5.38
CA HIS A 85 4.19 -4.18 5.81
C HIS A 85 3.23 -3.39 4.93
N VAL A 86 1.98 -3.83 4.92
CA VAL A 86 0.86 -3.15 4.31
C VAL A 86 -0.04 -2.68 5.45
N ARG A 87 -0.19 -1.37 5.61
CA ARG A 87 -1.18 -0.78 6.51
C ARG A 87 -2.49 -0.59 5.75
N LEU A 88 -3.58 -1.10 6.30
CA LEU A 88 -4.92 -0.89 5.74
C LEU A 88 -5.56 0.33 6.41
N VAL A 89 -6.07 1.25 5.60
CA VAL A 89 -6.86 2.40 6.05
C VAL A 89 -8.26 2.25 5.48
N SER A 90 -9.23 2.14 6.37
CA SER A 90 -10.65 1.99 6.04
C SER A 90 -11.52 2.42 7.21
N ASP A 91 -12.81 2.59 6.97
CA ASP A 91 -13.84 2.84 7.97
C ASP A 91 -13.91 1.76 9.07
N GLN A 92 -13.40 0.56 8.79
CA GLN A 92 -13.37 -0.58 9.73
C GLN A 92 -12.16 -0.56 10.68
N GLY A 93 -11.19 0.35 10.48
CA GLY A 93 -9.99 0.45 11.33
C GLY A 93 -9.28 -0.89 11.52
N GLY A 94 -9.05 -1.29 12.77
CA GLY A 94 -8.34 -2.53 13.12
C GLY A 94 -9.10 -3.81 12.73
N ASP A 95 -10.43 -3.76 12.58
CA ASP A 95 -11.22 -4.93 12.17
C ASP A 95 -11.02 -5.28 10.70
N ALA A 96 -10.45 -4.37 9.90
CA ALA A 96 -10.04 -4.65 8.53
C ALA A 96 -9.11 -5.86 8.42
N GLY A 97 -8.25 -6.07 9.43
CA GLY A 97 -7.35 -7.22 9.48
C GLY A 97 -8.07 -8.56 9.59
N GLN A 98 -9.27 -8.60 10.19
CA GLN A 98 -10.07 -9.83 10.29
C GLN A 98 -10.70 -10.23 8.94
N ARG A 99 -10.90 -9.24 8.05
CA ARG A 99 -11.46 -9.46 6.71
C ARG A 99 -10.41 -9.76 5.66
N ALA A 100 -9.16 -9.35 5.91
CA ALA A 100 -8.06 -9.65 5.01
C ALA A 100 -7.88 -11.18 4.85
N PRO A 101 -7.72 -11.68 3.61
CA PRO A 101 -7.53 -13.11 3.39
C PRO A 101 -6.27 -13.63 4.10
N ARG A 102 -6.37 -14.80 4.74
CA ARG A 102 -5.19 -15.47 5.30
C ARG A 102 -4.31 -15.97 4.16
N ARG A 103 -3.03 -15.56 4.18
CA ARG A 103 -2.01 -15.98 3.21
C ARG A 103 -0.88 -16.72 3.92
N ALA A 104 -0.39 -17.80 3.32
CA ALA A 104 0.76 -18.52 3.83
C ALA A 104 2.01 -17.62 3.78
N GLY A 105 2.83 -17.63 4.82
CA GLY A 105 3.97 -16.72 4.92
C GLY A 105 3.62 -15.29 5.34
N TRP A 106 2.37 -15.01 5.74
CA TRP A 106 1.96 -13.70 6.23
C TRP A 106 1.56 -13.72 7.71
N ALA A 107 1.62 -12.55 8.33
CA ALA A 107 1.06 -12.26 9.64
C ALA A 107 0.10 -11.07 9.54
N ILE A 108 -0.91 -11.05 10.39
CA ILE A 108 -1.85 -9.94 10.55
C ILE A 108 -1.70 -9.44 11.98
N SER A 109 -1.56 -8.12 12.14
CA SER A 109 -1.52 -7.46 13.44
C SER A 109 -2.50 -6.29 13.45
N ASN A 110 -3.23 -6.15 14.55
CA ASN A 110 -4.13 -5.02 14.78
C ASN A 110 -3.56 -4.21 15.94
N SER A 111 -3.27 -2.93 15.72
CA SER A 111 -2.68 -2.06 16.73
C SER A 111 -3.20 -0.64 16.57
N VAL A 112 -3.54 0.02 17.69
CA VAL A 112 -4.04 1.40 17.73
C VAL A 112 -5.16 1.68 16.71
N GLY A 113 -6.08 0.73 16.54
CA GLY A 113 -7.19 0.87 15.59
C GLY A 113 -6.79 0.77 14.10
N LEU A 114 -5.58 0.32 13.80
CA LEU A 114 -5.08 0.06 12.45
C LEU A 114 -4.86 -1.44 12.24
N ALA A 115 -5.01 -1.88 10.98
CA ALA A 115 -4.70 -3.24 10.56
C ALA A 115 -3.44 -3.27 9.71
N PHE A 116 -2.53 -4.19 10.04
CA PHE A 116 -1.26 -4.39 9.36
C PHE A 116 -1.14 -5.82 8.83
N LEU A 117 -0.79 -5.95 7.56
CA LEU A 117 -0.42 -7.20 6.92
C LEU A 117 1.09 -7.22 6.73
N MET A 118 1.75 -8.27 7.19
CA MET A 118 3.21 -8.36 7.19
C MET A 118 3.64 -9.64 6.49
N GLN A 119 4.48 -9.51 5.46
CA GLN A 119 5.12 -10.65 4.83
C GLN A 119 6.26 -11.14 5.74
N LYS A 120 6.25 -12.42 6.10
CA LYS A 120 7.30 -13.05 6.88
C LYS A 120 8.50 -13.32 5.97
N GLY A 121 9.66 -12.81 6.35
CA GLY A 121 10.94 -13.09 5.71
C GLY A 121 12.01 -13.45 6.74
N ALA A 122 13.07 -14.13 6.29
CA ALA A 122 14.29 -14.23 7.09
C ALA A 122 14.94 -12.84 7.19
N ALA A 123 15.67 -12.59 8.28
CA ALA A 123 16.46 -11.36 8.40
C ALA A 123 17.41 -11.21 7.20
N GLY A 124 17.33 -10.08 6.49
CA GLY A 124 18.13 -9.81 5.29
C GLY A 124 17.59 -10.43 3.99
N ALA A 125 16.43 -11.10 4.01
CA ALA A 125 15.76 -11.53 2.78
C ALA A 125 15.27 -10.33 1.98
N ALA A 126 15.42 -10.40 0.65
CA ALA A 126 14.82 -9.42 -0.23
C ALA A 126 13.29 -9.54 -0.19
N PRO A 127 12.55 -8.41 -0.17
CA PRO A 127 11.10 -8.42 -0.24
C PRO A 127 10.60 -8.98 -1.56
N ASP A 128 9.50 -9.75 -1.51
CA ASP A 128 8.72 -10.04 -2.70
C ASP A 128 7.68 -8.93 -2.90
N TRP A 129 8.08 -7.94 -3.70
CA TRP A 129 7.22 -6.80 -4.02
C TRP A 129 5.93 -7.18 -4.75
N ALA A 130 5.95 -8.25 -5.54
CA ALA A 130 4.76 -8.70 -6.25
C ALA A 130 3.76 -9.29 -5.26
N ASP A 131 4.20 -10.18 -4.37
CA ASP A 131 3.33 -10.74 -3.34
C ASP A 131 2.82 -9.67 -2.36
N LEU A 132 3.62 -8.63 -2.04
CA LEU A 132 3.17 -7.49 -1.25
C LEU A 132 2.00 -6.74 -1.90
N VAL A 133 2.11 -6.45 -3.20
CA VAL A 133 1.06 -5.80 -3.97
C VAL A 133 -0.17 -6.69 -4.12
N ASP A 134 0.01 -7.97 -4.40
CA ASP A 134 -1.08 -8.94 -4.49
C ASP A 134 -1.81 -9.09 -3.15
N GLY A 135 -1.07 -9.09 -2.04
CA GLY A 135 -1.63 -9.09 -0.69
C GLY A 135 -2.45 -7.83 -0.40
N ALA A 136 -1.95 -6.66 -0.79
CA ALA A 136 -2.66 -5.39 -0.65
C ALA A 136 -3.97 -5.37 -1.46
N ILE A 137 -3.93 -5.77 -2.74
CA ILE A 137 -5.10 -5.82 -3.61
C ILE A 137 -6.12 -6.85 -3.11
N ALA A 138 -5.67 -8.02 -2.66
CA ALA A 138 -6.54 -9.05 -2.10
C ALA A 138 -7.25 -8.56 -0.84
N ALA A 139 -6.54 -7.86 0.05
CA ALA A 139 -7.13 -7.28 1.25
C ALA A 139 -8.16 -6.20 0.91
N LEU A 140 -7.82 -5.27 0.01
CA LEU A 140 -8.75 -4.23 -0.44
C LEU A 140 -9.99 -4.82 -1.13
N THR A 141 -9.83 -5.86 -1.94
CA THR A 141 -10.95 -6.58 -2.57
C THR A 141 -11.84 -7.25 -1.52
N ALA A 142 -11.27 -7.78 -0.44
CA ALA A 142 -12.05 -8.38 0.64
C ALA A 142 -12.78 -7.33 1.50
N LEU A 143 -12.20 -6.14 1.65
CA LEU A 143 -12.84 -5.01 2.33
C LEU A 143 -13.94 -4.38 1.48
N ARG A 144 -13.73 -4.32 0.16
CA ARG A 144 -14.59 -3.69 -0.83
C ARG A 144 -14.99 -4.71 -1.89
N THR A 145 -15.88 -5.63 -1.50
CA THR A 145 -16.37 -6.68 -2.39
C THR A 145 -17.17 -6.14 -3.59
N ASP A 146 -17.64 -4.91 -3.47
CA ASP A 146 -18.42 -4.14 -4.43
C ASP A 146 -17.58 -3.14 -5.24
N ALA A 147 -16.26 -3.10 -5.05
CA ALA A 147 -15.38 -2.24 -5.82
C ALA A 147 -15.40 -2.62 -7.30
N ASP A 148 -15.71 -1.65 -8.15
CA ASP A 148 -15.65 -1.78 -9.60
C ASP A 148 -14.20 -2.03 -10.08
N ASP A 149 -14.04 -2.72 -11.21
CA ASP A 149 -12.72 -2.88 -11.84
C ASP A 149 -12.13 -1.56 -12.36
N PRO A 150 -12.88 -0.61 -12.96
CA PRO A 150 -12.34 0.71 -13.26
C PRO A 150 -12.18 1.56 -11.99
N GLY A 151 -11.03 2.24 -11.86
CA GLY A 151 -10.80 3.29 -10.85
C GLY A 151 -9.78 2.96 -9.77
N TRP A 152 -9.19 1.76 -9.80
CA TRP A 152 -8.02 1.44 -8.98
C TRP A 152 -6.88 2.38 -9.31
N ARG A 153 -6.28 2.93 -8.27
CA ARG A 153 -5.22 3.93 -8.42
C ARG A 153 -4.15 3.78 -7.36
N THR A 154 -2.96 4.22 -7.70
CA THR A 154 -1.80 4.19 -6.82
C THR A 154 -1.01 5.49 -6.89
N ARG A 155 -0.35 5.86 -5.80
CA ARG A 155 0.61 6.97 -5.76
C ARG A 155 1.75 6.66 -4.80
N VAL A 156 2.84 7.39 -4.95
CA VAL A 156 3.92 7.41 -3.97
C VAL A 156 3.64 8.54 -2.98
N ASP A 157 3.60 8.20 -1.70
CA ASP A 157 3.42 9.13 -0.59
C ASP A 157 4.75 9.31 0.15
N ARG A 158 5.27 10.53 0.11
CA ARG A 158 6.52 10.93 0.78
C ARG A 158 6.28 11.72 2.06
N GLU A 159 5.03 12.11 2.33
CA GLU A 159 4.65 12.90 3.51
C GLU A 159 4.41 11.99 4.73
N VAL A 160 4.94 10.76 4.69
CA VAL A 160 4.85 9.82 5.80
C VAL A 160 5.61 10.39 6.98
N SER A 161 4.88 10.72 8.04
CA SER A 161 5.45 10.99 9.36
C SER A 161 4.97 9.90 10.31
N ARG A 162 5.92 9.24 10.98
CA ARG A 162 5.65 8.28 12.04
C ARG A 162 5.98 8.96 13.35
N ALA A 163 4.98 9.14 14.21
CA ALA A 163 5.23 9.63 15.56
C ALA A 163 6.26 8.69 16.22
N SER A 164 7.42 9.25 16.58
CA SER A 164 8.39 8.60 17.44
C SER A 164 7.75 8.41 18.81
N TRP A 165 7.40 7.18 19.14
CA TRP A 165 6.91 6.80 20.47
C TRP A 165 8.08 6.36 21.35
#